data_AF-A0A944XNU8-F1
#
_entry.id   AF-A0A944XNU8-F1
#
_cell.length_a   1.000
_cell.length_b   1.000
_cell.length_c   1.000
_cell.angle_alpha   90.00
_cell.angle_beta   90.00
_cell.angle_gamma   90.00
#
_symmetry.space_group_name_H-M   'P 1'
#
loop_
_entity.id
_entity.type
_entity.pdbx_description
1 polymer ?
#
loop_
_entity_poly.entity_id
_entity_poly.type
_entity_poly.pdbx_seq_one_letter_code
_entity_poly.pdbx_strand_id
1 'polypeptide(L)'
;MAKSIWLMAIPLVLLLTACTREEVVTDGPKHGEVRDAEPVVVWDNTQQIWVPPEAFWVTETDARGGLTWPQSTVYPKYGDVVEFDTFLVELPSGTCLMTFFHSRWRRANDVWRWDTAFNDYGACPHVFE
;
A
#
# COMPACT_ATOMS: atom_id res chain seq x y z
N MET A 1 -73.70 -27.78 41.04
CA MET A 1 -73.52 -26.69 40.04
C MET A 1 -72.03 -26.48 39.87
N ALA A 2 -71.56 -26.64 38.64
CA ALA A 2 -70.15 -26.67 38.27
C ALA A 2 -69.50 -25.29 38.28
N LYS A 3 -68.18 -25.24 38.45
CA LYS A 3 -67.28 -24.48 37.56
C LYS A 3 -65.82 -24.89 37.81
N SER A 4 -65.34 -25.75 36.92
CA SER A 4 -63.92 -25.99 36.68
C SER A 4 -63.28 -24.72 36.10
N ILE A 5 -62.16 -24.28 36.65
CA ILE A 5 -61.31 -23.26 36.04
C ILE A 5 -60.04 -23.96 35.56
N TRP A 6 -59.98 -24.16 34.26
CA TRP A 6 -58.75 -24.45 33.52
C TRP A 6 -58.03 -23.13 33.30
N LEU A 7 -56.81 -22.99 33.83
CA LEU A 7 -55.88 -21.95 33.38
C LEU A 7 -54.59 -22.63 32.95
N MET A 8 -54.38 -22.53 31.64
CA MET A 8 -53.36 -23.20 30.87
C MET A 8 -51.95 -22.75 31.27
N ALA A 9 -51.03 -23.71 31.30
CA ALA A 9 -49.60 -23.46 31.30
C ALA A 9 -49.20 -22.76 30.00
N ILE A 10 -48.60 -21.57 30.11
CA ILE A 10 -47.97 -20.86 28.99
C ILE A 10 -46.48 -21.23 29.02
N PRO A 11 -45.95 -21.97 28.04
CA PRO A 11 -44.50 -22.14 27.94
C PRO A 11 -43.94 -20.85 27.33
N LEU A 12 -43.28 -20.04 28.18
CA LEU A 12 -42.51 -18.88 27.75
C LEU A 12 -41.23 -19.38 27.05
N VAL A 13 -41.33 -19.71 25.76
CA VAL A 13 -40.18 -19.99 24.91
C VAL A 13 -39.56 -18.66 24.50
N LEU A 14 -38.60 -18.20 25.31
CA LEU A 14 -37.67 -17.13 24.95
C LEU A 14 -36.72 -17.64 23.85
N LEU A 15 -37.11 -17.43 22.59
CA LEU A 15 -36.21 -17.53 21.44
C LEU A 15 -35.19 -16.39 21.56
N LEU A 16 -34.03 -16.71 22.15
CA LEU A 16 -32.80 -15.94 22.03
C LEU A 16 -32.32 -16.05 20.57
N THR A 17 -32.88 -15.23 19.69
CA THR A 17 -32.30 -15.00 18.37
C THR A 17 -31.00 -14.22 18.60
N ALA A 18 -29.89 -14.93 18.81
CA ALA A 18 -28.57 -14.34 18.72
C ALA A 18 -28.38 -13.85 17.28
N CYS A 19 -28.58 -12.57 17.03
CA CYS A 19 -28.06 -11.92 15.83
C CYS A 19 -26.54 -12.03 15.90
N THR A 20 -25.97 -13.05 15.27
CA THR A 20 -24.55 -13.08 14.95
C THR A 20 -24.29 -11.94 13.98
N ARG A 21 -23.74 -10.83 14.48
CA ARG A 21 -23.23 -9.75 13.62
C ARG A 21 -22.01 -10.31 12.91
N GLU A 22 -22.16 -10.62 11.64
CA GLU A 22 -21.05 -11.00 10.78
C GLU A 22 -20.21 -9.74 10.55
N GLU A 23 -19.01 -9.72 11.13
CA GLU A 23 -18.04 -8.67 10.81
C GLU A 23 -17.55 -8.94 9.40
N VAL A 24 -17.96 -8.08 8.46
CA VAL A 24 -17.36 -8.05 7.14
C VAL A 24 -15.90 -7.67 7.33
N VAL A 25 -15.02 -8.67 7.32
CA VAL A 25 -13.58 -8.46 7.26
C VAL A 25 -13.30 -7.90 5.86
N THR A 26 -13.32 -6.58 5.75
CA THR A 26 -12.69 -5.92 4.61
C THR A 26 -11.18 -6.05 4.83
N ASP A 27 -10.48 -6.72 3.93
CA ASP A 27 -9.02 -6.65 3.91
C ASP A 27 -8.64 -5.17 3.88
N GLY A 28 -7.87 -4.73 4.88
CA GLY A 28 -7.36 -3.37 4.94
C GLY A 28 -6.49 -3.05 3.73
N PRO A 29 -6.15 -1.77 3.52
CA PRO A 29 -5.29 -1.38 2.41
C PRO A 29 -3.92 -2.07 2.49
N LYS A 30 -3.36 -2.43 1.34
CA LYS A 30 -2.08 -3.13 1.24
C LYS A 30 -0.93 -2.13 1.21
N HIS A 31 0.22 -2.52 1.76
CA HIS A 31 1.42 -1.68 1.69
C HIS A 31 1.80 -1.40 0.22
N GLY A 32 1.93 -0.13 -0.15
CA GLY A 32 2.16 0.29 -1.53
C GLY A 32 0.90 0.29 -2.41
N GLU A 33 -0.29 0.09 -1.83
CA GLU A 33 -1.56 0.32 -2.52
C GLU A 33 -1.71 1.80 -2.85
N VAL A 34 -2.11 2.10 -4.07
CA VAL A 34 -2.34 3.48 -4.53
C VAL A 34 -3.84 3.73 -4.55
N ARG A 35 -4.26 4.86 -3.98
CA ARG A 35 -5.60 5.40 -4.18
C ARG A 35 -5.52 6.52 -5.20
N ASP A 36 -6.24 6.33 -6.30
CA ASP A 36 -6.46 7.34 -7.32
C ASP A 36 -7.41 8.42 -6.78
N ALA A 37 -6.84 9.32 -5.99
CA ALA A 37 -7.44 10.51 -5.41
C ALA A 37 -6.67 11.75 -5.91
N GLU A 38 -7.20 12.94 -5.66
CA GLU A 38 -6.49 14.19 -5.93
C GLU A 38 -6.22 14.90 -4.58
N PRO A 39 -4.98 14.89 -4.05
CA PRO A 39 -3.77 14.30 -4.65
C PRO A 39 -3.72 12.76 -4.52
N VAL A 40 -2.92 12.12 -5.37
CA VAL A 40 -2.64 10.67 -5.31
C VAL A 40 -1.98 10.34 -3.97
N VAL A 41 -2.42 9.25 -3.34
CA VAL A 41 -1.86 8.78 -2.07
C VAL A 41 -1.60 7.28 -2.09
N VAL A 42 -0.65 6.86 -1.26
CA VAL A 42 -0.17 5.48 -1.13
C VAL A 42 -0.32 5.04 0.31
N TRP A 43 -0.78 3.82 0.54
CA TRP A 43 -0.86 3.27 1.87
C TRP A 43 0.52 2.79 2.35
N ASP A 44 1.01 3.42 3.42
CA ASP A 44 2.19 2.98 4.14
C ASP A 44 1.80 2.14 5.35
N ASN A 45 1.91 0.82 5.23
CA ASN A 45 1.67 -0.11 6.34
C ASN A 45 2.63 0.04 7.54
N THR A 46 3.81 0.66 7.38
CA THR A 46 4.71 0.92 8.52
C THR A 46 4.14 2.04 9.39
N GLN A 47 3.61 3.09 8.75
CA GLN A 47 3.06 4.25 9.44
C GLN A 47 1.54 4.16 9.69
N GLN A 48 0.87 3.17 9.07
CA GLN A 48 -0.59 2.98 9.10
C GLN A 48 -1.35 4.23 8.62
N ILE A 49 -0.84 4.90 7.58
CA ILE A 49 -1.43 6.12 7.01
C ILE A 49 -1.30 6.15 5.49
N TRP A 50 -2.18 6.94 4.85
CA TRP A 50 -2.04 7.31 3.45
C TRP A 50 -1.08 8.49 3.33
N VAL A 51 -0.04 8.36 2.51
CA VAL A 51 1.02 9.37 2.31
C VAL A 51 1.23 9.66 0.82
N PRO A 52 1.85 10.79 0.45
CA PRO A 52 2.28 11.01 -0.93
C PRO A 52 3.28 9.93 -1.40
N PRO A 53 3.30 9.58 -2.70
CA PRO A 53 4.23 8.60 -3.26
C PRO A 53 5.71 8.83 -2.90
N GLU A 54 6.18 10.08 -2.88
CA GLU A 54 7.57 10.40 -2.54
C GLU A 54 7.89 10.14 -1.07
N ALA A 55 6.95 10.42 -0.16
CA ALA A 55 7.12 10.14 1.27
C ALA A 55 7.13 8.63 1.54
N PHE A 56 6.30 7.87 0.82
CA PHE A 56 6.33 6.41 0.82
C PHE A 56 7.70 5.89 0.35
N TRP A 57 8.23 6.42 -0.76
CA TRP A 57 9.55 6.04 -1.28
C TRP A 57 10.69 6.28 -0.30
N VAL A 58 10.72 7.42 0.38
CA VAL A 58 11.75 7.70 1.41
C VAL A 58 11.73 6.64 2.51
N THR A 59 10.53 6.29 3.00
CA THR A 59 10.37 5.27 4.04
C THR A 59 10.85 3.90 3.56
N GLU A 60 10.55 3.55 2.31
CA GLU A 60 10.94 2.28 1.71
C GLU A 60 12.44 2.17 1.44
N THR A 61 13.09 3.25 1.01
CA THR A 61 14.54 3.25 0.79
C THR A 61 15.30 3.10 2.10
N ASP A 62 14.85 3.75 3.17
CA ASP A 62 15.48 3.66 4.49
C ASP A 62 15.38 2.24 5.07
N ALA A 63 14.31 1.51 4.76
CA ALA A 63 14.06 0.17 5.27
C ALA A 63 14.82 -0.95 4.52
N ARG A 64 15.20 -0.74 3.25
CA ARG A 64 15.59 -1.84 2.34
C ARG A 64 17.09 -2.08 2.20
N GLY A 65 17.92 -1.30 2.89
CA GLY A 65 19.38 -1.41 2.80
C GLY A 65 19.92 -0.99 1.43
N GLY A 66 21.25 -0.93 1.29
CA GLY A 66 21.89 -0.30 0.14
C GLY A 66 22.06 1.21 0.31
N LEU A 67 22.76 1.84 -0.62
CA LEU A 67 22.95 3.29 -0.62
C LEU A 67 21.80 3.96 -1.36
N THR A 68 21.16 4.93 -0.71
CA THR A 68 20.25 5.87 -1.38
C THR A 68 21.04 7.05 -1.91
N TRP A 69 21.20 7.09 -3.22
CA TRP A 69 21.88 8.16 -3.92
C TRP A 69 21.05 9.45 -3.91
N PRO A 70 21.67 10.64 -3.87
CA PRO A 70 20.95 11.90 -3.92
C PRO A 70 20.07 12.01 -5.16
N GLN A 71 18.92 12.67 -5.03
CA GLN A 71 18.06 13.00 -6.17
C GLN A 71 18.87 13.77 -7.24
N SER A 72 18.73 13.38 -8.51
CA SER A 72 19.46 14.02 -9.61
C SER A 72 18.81 13.73 -10.97
N THR A 73 19.17 14.52 -11.97
CA THR A 73 18.92 14.23 -13.39
C THR A 73 19.99 13.32 -14.01
N VAL A 74 21.08 13.05 -13.27
CA VAL A 74 22.23 12.24 -13.73
C VAL A 74 22.31 10.95 -12.93
N TYR A 75 22.29 9.82 -13.63
CA TYR A 75 22.41 8.51 -13.00
C TYR A 75 23.79 8.30 -12.36
N PRO A 76 23.87 7.67 -11.17
CA PRO A 76 25.14 7.23 -10.59
C PRO A 76 25.90 6.30 -11.55
N LYS A 77 27.23 6.34 -11.48
CA LYS A 77 28.09 5.54 -12.35
C LYS A 77 27.98 4.06 -12.01
N TYR A 78 27.94 3.22 -13.04
CA TYR A 78 27.79 1.78 -12.88
C TYR A 78 28.92 1.11 -12.08
N GLY A 79 30.11 1.71 -12.02
CA GLY A 79 31.23 1.20 -11.21
C GLY A 79 31.14 1.52 -9.73
N ASP A 80 30.27 2.45 -9.33
CA ASP A 80 30.15 2.94 -7.95
C ASP A 80 28.91 2.34 -7.24
N VAL A 81 27.98 1.76 -8.00
CA VAL A 81 26.72 1.23 -7.48
C VAL A 81 26.76 -0.28 -7.24
N VAL A 82 26.01 -0.72 -6.25
CA VAL A 82 25.82 -2.14 -5.94
C VAL A 82 24.34 -2.52 -6.02
N GLU A 83 24.06 -3.83 -6.04
CA GLU A 83 22.68 -4.33 -6.05
C GLU A 83 21.87 -3.75 -4.87
N PHE A 84 20.64 -3.36 -5.17
CA PHE A 84 19.68 -2.69 -4.29
C PHE A 84 19.99 -1.25 -3.90
N ASP A 85 21.05 -0.62 -4.44
CA ASP A 85 21.17 0.83 -4.36
C ASP A 85 19.94 1.51 -4.98
N THR A 86 19.55 2.65 -4.42
CA THR A 86 18.35 3.39 -4.83
C THR A 86 18.69 4.81 -5.24
N PHE A 87 17.88 5.39 -6.12
CA PHE A 87 18.14 6.70 -6.69
C PHE A 87 16.82 7.34 -7.12
N LEU A 88 16.57 8.59 -6.72
CA LEU A 88 15.46 9.37 -7.25
C LEU A 88 15.92 10.10 -8.51
N VAL A 89 15.50 9.59 -9.68
CA VAL A 89 15.73 10.30 -10.94
C VAL A 89 14.73 11.44 -11.08
N GLU A 90 15.22 12.59 -11.49
CA GLU A 90 14.43 13.80 -11.75
C GLU A 90 14.33 14.05 -13.26
N LEU A 91 13.11 14.23 -13.76
CA LEU A 91 12.79 14.65 -15.13
C LEU A 91 11.79 15.83 -15.09
N PRO A 92 11.55 16.55 -16.20
CA PRO A 92 10.56 17.64 -16.22
C PRO A 92 9.14 17.20 -15.82
N SER A 93 8.80 15.91 -15.97
CA SER A 93 7.52 15.32 -15.59
C SER A 93 7.41 14.95 -14.10
N GLY A 94 8.48 15.03 -13.32
CA GLY A 94 8.49 14.72 -11.89
C GLY A 94 9.68 13.88 -11.48
N THR A 95 9.51 13.06 -10.44
CA THR A 95 10.54 12.12 -9.99
C THR A 95 10.09 10.67 -10.12
N CYS A 96 11.04 9.75 -10.13
CA CYS A 96 10.78 8.33 -10.03
C CYS A 96 11.84 7.65 -9.17
N LEU A 97 11.40 6.79 -8.26
CA LEU A 97 12.34 5.95 -7.52
C LEU A 97 12.87 4.82 -8.41
N MET A 98 14.18 4.78 -8.57
CA MET A 98 14.93 3.76 -9.26
C MET A 98 15.66 2.85 -8.25
N THR A 99 15.89 1.61 -8.64
CA THR A 99 16.73 0.65 -7.92
C THR A 99 17.70 -0.03 -8.88
N PHE A 100 18.95 -0.19 -8.45
CA PHE A 100 19.95 -0.93 -9.21
C PHE A 100 19.75 -2.42 -8.97
N PHE A 101 19.26 -3.14 -9.96
CA PHE A 101 18.89 -4.55 -9.81
C PHE A 101 19.16 -5.37 -11.08
N HIS A 102 19.88 -6.47 -10.92
CA HIS A 102 20.45 -7.28 -11.99
C HIS A 102 21.34 -6.45 -12.93
N SER A 103 22.31 -5.73 -12.34
CA SER A 103 23.33 -4.94 -13.04
C SER A 103 22.80 -3.81 -13.93
N ARG A 104 21.62 -3.28 -13.64
CA ARG A 104 21.03 -2.13 -14.33
C ARG A 104 20.01 -1.40 -13.47
N TRP A 105 19.76 -0.13 -13.80
CA TRP A 105 18.68 0.64 -13.19
C TRP A 105 17.31 0.13 -13.64
N ARG A 106 16.41 -0.02 -12.69
CA ARG A 106 14.99 -0.36 -12.88
C ARG A 106 14.14 0.59 -12.06
N ARG A 107 12.87 0.77 -12.42
CA ARG A 107 11.92 1.43 -11.52
C ARG A 107 11.80 0.57 -10.26
N ALA A 108 11.76 1.18 -9.08
CA ALA A 108 11.61 0.46 -7.82
C ALA A 108 10.40 -0.47 -7.83
N ASN A 109 9.29 -0.03 -8.43
CA ASN A 109 8.08 -0.84 -8.54
C ASN A 109 8.26 -2.12 -9.40
N ASP A 110 9.14 -2.11 -10.41
CA ASP A 110 9.43 -3.31 -11.21
C ASP A 110 10.13 -4.41 -10.40
N VAL A 111 10.74 -4.05 -9.26
CA VAL A 111 11.46 -4.95 -8.37
C VAL A 111 10.61 -5.32 -7.16
N TRP A 112 9.97 -4.35 -6.51
CA TRP A 112 9.28 -4.56 -5.23
C TRP A 112 7.77 -4.83 -5.35
N ARG A 113 7.17 -4.61 -6.53
CA ARG A 113 5.79 -5.04 -6.85
C ARG A 113 4.73 -4.47 -5.90
N TRP A 114 4.73 -3.15 -5.74
CA TRP A 114 3.61 -2.42 -5.16
C TRP A 114 2.47 -2.31 -6.18
N ASP A 115 1.59 -1.32 -6.05
CA ASP A 115 0.56 -1.06 -7.06
C ASP A 115 1.18 -0.68 -8.41
N THR A 116 0.57 -1.15 -9.50
CA THR A 116 0.99 -0.82 -10.86
C THR A 116 0.87 0.67 -11.18
N ALA A 117 0.00 1.41 -10.50
CA ALA A 117 -0.16 2.85 -10.68
C ALA A 117 1.14 3.65 -10.47
N PHE A 118 2.09 3.13 -9.69
CA PHE A 118 3.43 3.73 -9.57
C PHE A 118 4.18 3.82 -10.90
N ASN A 119 3.90 2.93 -11.86
CA ASN A 119 4.54 2.99 -13.18
C ASN A 119 4.07 4.19 -14.00
N ASP A 120 2.91 4.72 -13.66
CA ASP A 120 2.25 5.86 -14.30
C ASP A 120 2.43 7.18 -13.53
N TYR A 121 3.07 7.11 -12.35
CA TYR A 121 3.26 8.26 -11.46
C TYR A 121 4.53 9.06 -11.77
N GLY A 122 4.42 10.38 -11.74
CA GLY A 122 5.55 11.31 -11.86
C GLY A 122 6.38 11.07 -13.12
N ALA A 123 7.69 10.88 -12.95
CA ALA A 123 8.60 10.62 -14.07
C ALA A 123 8.66 9.14 -14.48
N CYS A 124 8.08 8.22 -13.71
CA CYS A 124 8.25 6.78 -13.91
C CYS A 124 7.90 6.25 -15.31
N PRO A 125 6.94 6.82 -16.05
CA PRO A 125 6.68 6.41 -17.44
C PRO A 125 7.86 6.65 -18.39
N HIS A 126 8.69 7.66 -18.11
CA HIS A 126 9.62 8.26 -19.07
C HIS A 126 11.10 8.08 -18.69
N VAL A 127 11.42 7.36 -17.62
CA VAL A 127 12.81 7.21 -17.11
C VAL A 127 13.79 6.46 -18.02
N PHE A 128 13.29 5.87 -19.11
CA PHE A 128 14.07 5.10 -20.09
C PHE A 128 14.02 5.68 -21.51
N GLU A 129 13.45 6.87 -21.67
CA GLU A 129 13.38 7.57 -22.97
C GLU A 129 14.70 8.25 -23.34
#